data_AF-A0A519W323-F1
#
_entry.id   AF-A0A519W323-F1
#
_cell.length_a   1.000
_cell.length_b   1.000
_cell.length_c   1.000
_cell.angle_alpha   90.00
_cell.angle_beta   90.00
_cell.angle_gamma   90.00
#
_symmetry.space_group_name_H-M   'P 1'
#
loop_
_entity.id
_entity.type
_entity.pdbx_description
1 polymer ?
#
loop_
_entity_poly.entity_id
_entity_poly.type
_entity_poly.pdbx_seq_one_letter_code
_entity_poly.pdbx_strand_id
1 'polypeptide(L)' 'MDQKIINLYDSYTHSQISRKDFMKKLAILTGSTALALTILPSLESNYVS' A
#
# COMPACT_ATOMS: atom_id res chain seq x y z
N MET A 1 7.22 -9.84 -1.18
CA MET A 1 6.36 -8.72 -0.73
C MET A 1 5.57 -9.19 0.49
N ASP A 2 5.44 -8.39 1.53
CA ASP A 2 4.69 -8.76 2.74
C ASP A 2 3.18 -8.88 2.42
N GLN A 3 2.57 -10.02 2.75
CA GLN A 3 1.15 -10.30 2.50
C GLN A 3 0.22 -9.21 3.10
N LYS A 4 0.61 -8.58 4.21
CA LYS A 4 -0.18 -7.50 4.83
C LYS A 4 -0.24 -6.26 3.94
N ILE A 5 0.85 -5.94 3.25
CA ILE A 5 0.93 -4.79 2.35
C ILE A 5 0.11 -5.06 1.08
N ILE A 6 0.14 -6.30 0.57
CA ILE A 6 -0.68 -6.72 -0.58
C ILE A 6 -2.17 -6.58 -0.25
N ASN A 7 -2.63 -7.15 0.87
CA ASN A 7 -4.04 -7.07 1.27
C ASN A 7 -4.49 -5.62 1.52
N LEU A 8 -3.59 -4.79 2.10
CA LEU A 8 -3.88 -3.38 2.31
C LEU A 8 -4.02 -2.62 0.99
N TYR A 9 -3.17 -2.92 0.01
CA TYR A 9 -3.23 -2.33 -1.32
C TYR A 9 -4.48 -2.78 -2.08
N ASP A 10 -4.85 -4.06 -1.96
CA ASP A 10 -6.07 -4.62 -2.54
C ASP A 10 -7.34 -3.95 -1.99
N SER A 11 -7.44 -3.75 -0.68
CA SER A 11 -8.55 -2.97 -0.09
C SER A 11 -8.60 -1.54 -0.59
N TYR A 12 -7.45 -0.92 -0.89
CA TYR A 12 -7.40 0.42 -1.46
C TYR A 12 -7.87 0.45 -2.92
N THR A 13 -7.40 -0.49 -3.76
CA THR A 13 -7.78 -0.55 -5.18
C THR A 13 -9.25 -0.94 -5.37
N HIS A 14 -9.79 -1.77 -4.49
CA HIS A 14 -11.24 -2.05 -4.41
C HIS A 14 -12.07 -0.94 -3.74
N SER A 15 -11.47 0.23 -3.48
CA SER A 15 -12.12 1.40 -2.87
C SER A 15 -12.76 1.15 -1.50
N GLN A 16 -12.32 0.13 -0.76
CA GLN A 16 -12.82 -0.16 0.60
C GLN A 16 -12.28 0.83 1.63
N ILE A 17 -11.15 1.47 1.34
CA ILE A 17 -10.51 2.49 2.19
C ILE A 17 -10.05 3.69 1.35
N SER A 18 -9.99 4.87 1.98
CA SER A 18 -9.50 6.08 1.30
C SER A 18 -7.99 6.02 1.06
N ARG A 19 -7.50 6.76 0.05
CA ARG A 19 -6.04 6.92 -0.20
C ARG A 19 -5.30 7.39 1.05
N LYS A 20 -5.90 8.28 1.84
CA LYS A 20 -5.32 8.80 3.08
C LYS A 20 -5.16 7.70 4.13
N ASP A 21 -6.17 6.87 4.31
CA ASP A 21 -6.14 5.76 5.27
C ASP A 21 -5.17 4.67 4.82
N PHE A 22 -5.14 4.38 3.52
CA PHE A 22 -4.15 3.50 2.92
C PHE A 22 -2.73 3.96 3.23
N MET A 23 -2.38 5.22 2.91
CA MET A 23 -1.03 5.75 3.15
C MET A 23 -0.66 5.75 4.63
N LYS A 24 -1.61 6.07 5.52
CA LYS A 24 -1.39 6.04 6.96
C LYS A 24 -1.09 4.61 7.45
N LYS A 25 -1.86 3.62 7.01
CA LYS A 25 -1.65 2.21 7.35
C LYS A 25 -0.35 1.67 6.75
N LEU A 26 -0.01 2.06 5.52
CA LEU A 26 1.22 1.66 4.85
C LEU A 26 2.46 2.20 5.59
N ALA A 27 2.45 3.47 6.02
CA ALA A 27 3.52 4.05 6.83
C ALA A 27 3.71 3.33 8.17
N ILE A 28 2.62 2.85 8.79
CA ILE A 28 2.68 2.06 10.03
C ILE A 28 3.30 0.68 9.77
N LEU A 29 2.85 -0.02 8.72
CA LEU A 29 3.37 -1.37 8.38
C LEU A 29 4.85 -1.35 7.99
N THR A 30 5.28 -0.27 7.35
CA THR A 30 6.66 -0.11 6.85
C THR A 30 7.57 0.59 7.86
N GLY A 31 7.00 1.12 8.95
CA GLY A 31 7.72 1.85 9.99
C GLY A 31 8.19 3.25 9.58
N SER A 32 8.02 3.66 8.32
CA SER A 32 8.28 5.05 7.90
C SER A 32 7.50 5.45 6.66
N THR A 33 7.18 6.74 6.57
CA THR A 33 6.56 7.33 5.38
C THR A 33 7.50 7.30 4.16
N ALA A 34 8.81 7.47 4.37
CA ALA A 34 9.78 7.44 3.28
C ALA A 34 9.82 6.05 2.61
N LEU A 35 9.89 4.98 3.41
CA LEU A 35 9.81 3.62 2.91
C LEU A 35 8.48 3.37 2.20
N ALA A 36 7.34 3.73 2.80
CA ALA A 36 6.03 3.59 2.18
C ALA A 36 5.95 4.20 0.75
N LEU A 37 6.58 5.35 0.53
CA LEU A 37 6.62 5.99 -0.79
C LEU A 37 7.48 5.23 -1.81
N THR A 38 8.56 4.58 -1.38
CA THR A 38 9.43 3.79 -2.29
C THR A 38 8.80 2.50 -2.78
N ILE A 39 7.81 1.96 -2.06
CA ILE A 39 7.16 0.67 -2.38
C ILE A 39 5.92 0.84 -3.26
N LEU A 40 5.37 2.05 -3.33
CA LEU A 40 4.21 2.38 -4.17
C LEU A 40 4.37 1.93 -5.64
N PRO A 41 5.48 2.25 -6.33
CA PRO A 41 5.67 1.82 -7.72
C PRO A 41 5.69 0.29 -7.87
N SER A 42 6.22 -0.42 -6.86
CA SER A 42 6.23 -1.88 -6.85
C SER A 42 4.82 -2.45 -6.70
N LEU A 43 3.94 -1.81 -5.93
CA LEU A 43 2.56 -2.25 -5.75
C LEU A 43 1.74 -2.01 -7.03
N GLU A 44 1.89 -0.84 -7.64
CA GLU A 44 1.23 -0.48 -8.90
C GLU A 44 1.62 -1.44 -10.03
N SER A 45 2.92 -1.75 -10.16
CA SER A 45 3.40 -2.68 -11.19
C SER A 45 2.87 -4.10 -11.02
N ASN A 46 2.59 -4.57 -9.80
CA ASN A 46 2.07 -5.91 -9.55
C ASN A 46 0.55 -6.01 -9.75
N TYR A 47 -0.16 -4.88 -9.79
CA TYR A 47 -1.63 -4.84 -9.93
C TYR A 47 -2.10 -4.60 -11.36
N VAL A 48 -1.22 -4.12 -12.25
CA VAL A 48 -1.53 -3.83 -13.66
C VAL A 48 -1.19 -5.02 -14.59
N SER A 49 -0.77 -6.18 -14.06
CA SER A 49 -0.47 -7.40 -14.84
C SER A 49 -1.56 -8.46 -14.75
#